data_AF-A0A7J2SYX6-F1
#
_entry.id   AF-A0A7J2SYX6-F1
#
_cell.length_a   1.000
_cell.length_b   1.000
_cell.length_c   1.000
_cell.angle_alpha   90.00
_cell.angle_beta   90.00
_cell.angle_gamma   90.00
#
_symmetry.space_group_name_H-M   'P 1'
#
loop_
_entity.id
_entity.type
_entity.pdbx_description
1 polymer ?
#
loop_
_entity_poly.entity_id
_entity_poly.type
_entity_poly.pdbx_seq_one_letter_code
_entity_poly.pdbx_strand_id
1 'polypeptide(L)' 'MDETMASVEGTPAWIWVAFEPDLRAMLDFHAGWRGNSIDAYLFIRRPVRRYGGVPIYTDGARTPAGGPAPST' A
#
# COMPACT_ATOMS: atom_id res chain seq x y z
N MET A 1 1.87 -0.46 3.14
CA MET A 1 1.26 -0.61 1.81
C MET A 1 2.30 -0.23 0.80
N ASP A 2 2.63 -1.17 -0.07
CA ASP A 2 3.66 -1.02 -1.09
C ASP A 2 3.01 -0.90 -2.47
N GLU A 3 3.60 -0.08 -3.34
CA GLU A 3 3.22 0.07 -4.74
C GLU A 3 4.36 -0.43 -5.61
N THR A 4 4.09 -1.41 -6.47
CA THR A 4 5.09 -1.92 -7.38
C THR A 4 4.52 -2.16 -8.76
N MET A 5 5.38 -2.09 -9.78
CA MET A 5 5.00 -2.34 -11.17
C MET A 5 5.54 -3.70 -11.59
N ALA A 6 4.67 -4.55 -12.13
CA ALA A 6 5.04 -5.86 -12.65
C ALA A 6 4.65 -5.97 -14.13
N SER A 7 5.42 -6.75 -14.88
CA SER A 7 5.05 -7.13 -16.25
C SER A 7 4.23 -8.42 -16.22
N VAL A 8 3.02 -8.37 -16.79
CA VAL A 8 2.13 -9.53 -16.95
C VAL A 8 1.89 -9.69 -18.44
N GLU A 9 2.40 -10.79 -19.03
CA GLU A 9 2.32 -11.04 -20.48
C GLU A 9 2.84 -9.87 -21.34
N GLY A 10 3.91 -9.20 -20.88
CA GLY A 10 4.50 -8.05 -21.57
C GLY A 10 3.75 -6.72 -21.38
N THR A 11 2.65 -6.71 -20.62
CA THR A 11 1.89 -5.50 -20.30
C THR A 11 2.19 -5.05 -18.86
N PRO A 12 2.47 -3.77 -18.61
CA PRO A 12 2.71 -3.27 -17.26
C PRO A 12 1.41 -3.24 -16.45
N ALA A 13 1.44 -3.84 -15.27
CA ALA A 13 0.38 -3.81 -14.27
C ALA A 13 0.90 -3.20 -12.97
N TRP A 14 0.06 -2.39 -12.34
CA TRP A 14 0.26 -1.89 -11.00
C TRP A 14 -0.20 -2.93 -9.99
N ILE A 15 0.66 -3.22 -9.02
CA ILE A 15 0.38 -4.11 -7.91
C ILE A 15 0.49 -3.31 -6.61
N TRP A 16 -0.56 -3.38 -5.81
CA TRP A 16 -0.64 -2.80 -4.49
C TRP A 16 -0.72 -3.92 -3.47
N VAL A 17 0.10 -3.85 -2.42
CA VAL A 17 0.14 -4.88 -1.38
C VAL A 17 -0.05 -4.26 -0.01
N ALA A 18 -0.98 -4.83 0.77
CA ALA A 18 -1.11 -4.58 2.20
C ALA A 18 -0.41 -5.73 2.94
N PHE A 19 0.55 -5.39 3.78
CA PHE A 19 1.38 -6.34 4.52
C PHE A 19 1.40 -5.95 6.00
N GLU A 20 1.22 -6.93 6.87
CA GLU A 20 1.32 -6.79 8.31
C GLU A 20 2.70 -7.29 8.77
N PRO A 21 3.63 -6.40 9.18
CA PRO A 21 4.99 -6.78 9.52
C PRO A 21 5.08 -7.74 10.71
N ASP A 22 4.24 -7.57 11.73
CA ASP A 22 4.31 -8.36 12.95
C ASP A 22 3.86 -9.81 12.72
N LEU A 23 2.80 -9.96 11.92
CA LEU A 23 2.28 -11.27 11.53
C LEU A 23 3.02 -11.88 10.34
N ARG A 24 3.92 -11.12 9.71
CA ARG A 24 4.60 -11.46 8.45
C ARG A 24 3.63 -11.95 7.38
N ALA A 25 2.45 -11.32 7.31
CA ALA A 25 1.33 -11.79 6.51
C ALA A 25 0.90 -10.74 5.49
N MET A 26 0.60 -11.20 4.26
CA MET A 26 -0.08 -10.39 3.26
C MET A 26 -1.57 -10.31 3.62
N LEU A 27 -2.05 -9.10 3.92
CA LEU A 27 -3.44 -8.87 4.31
C LEU A 27 -4.36 -8.73 3.09
N ASP A 28 -3.88 -8.05 2.06
CA ASP A 28 -4.66 -7.81 0.84
C ASP A 28 -3.74 -7.43 -0.33
N PHE A 29 -4.25 -7.58 -1.55
CA PHE A 29 -3.58 -7.11 -2.74
C PHE A 29 -4.55 -6.66 -3.83
N HIS A 30 -4.08 -5.74 -4.67
CA HIS A 30 -4.80 -5.31 -5.85
C HIS A 30 -3.86 -5.22 -7.03
N ALA A 31 -4.25 -5.84 -8.15
CA ALA A 31 -3.57 -5.70 -9.42
C ALA A 31 -4.50 -4.99 -10.41
N GLY A 32 -3.97 -4.01 -11.12
CA GLY A 32 -4.72 -3.23 -12.09
C GLY A 32 -3.83 -2.70 -13.21
N TRP A 33 -4.38 -2.60 -14.41
CA TRP A 33 -3.68 -2.04 -15.57
C TRP A 33 -3.59 -0.51 -15.54
N ARG A 34 -4.28 0.13 -14.57
CA ARG A 34 -4.32 1.58 -14.39
C ARG A 34 -3.87 1.89 -12.96
N GLY A 35 -2.86 2.74 -12.82
CA GLY A 35 -2.42 3.30 -11.54
C GLY A 35 -2.97 4.70 -11.41
N ASN A 36 -4.27 4.83 -11.07
CA ASN A 36 -4.87 6.14 -10.81
C ASN A 36 -5.36 6.23 -9.35
N SER A 37 -5.60 7.46 -8.90
CA SER A 37 -5.96 7.75 -7.51
C SER A 37 -7.28 7.12 -7.05
N ILE A 38 -8.19 6.80 -7.98
CA ILE A 38 -9.45 6.10 -7.67
C ILE A 38 -9.15 4.64 -7.33
N ASP A 39 -8.29 3.98 -8.10
CA ASP A 39 -7.90 2.58 -7.85
C ASP A 39 -7.15 2.46 -6.52
N ALA A 40 -6.27 3.42 -6.21
CA ALA A 40 -5.61 3.51 -4.91
C ALA A 40 -6.63 3.68 -3.75
N TYR A 41 -7.60 4.59 -3.90
CA TYR A 41 -8.66 4.79 -2.90
C TYR A 41 -9.50 3.52 -2.69
N LEU A 42 -9.85 2.82 -3.78
CA LEU A 42 -10.63 1.58 -3.73
C LEU A 42 -9.88 0.44 -3.07
N PHE A 43 -8.57 0.40 -3.22
CA PHE A 43 -7.73 -0.55 -2.51
C PHE A 43 -7.66 -0.21 -1.02
N ILE A 44 -7.32 1.03 -0.64
CA ILE A 44 -7.14 1.43 0.78
C ILE A 44 -8.42 1.23 1.62
N ARG A 45 -9.60 1.53 1.07
CA ARG A 45 -10.88 1.41 1.80
C ARG A 45 -11.22 -0.04 2.21
N ARG A 46 -10.67 -1.06 1.55
CA ARG A 46 -10.98 -2.46 1.84
C ARG A 46 -10.27 -2.95 3.11
N PRO A 47 -8.93 -2.80 3.26
CA PRO A 47 -8.23 -3.11 4.51
C PRO A 47 -8.74 -2.29 5.69
N VAL A 48 -8.99 -0.98 5.52
CA VAL A 48 -9.47 -0.13 6.63
C VAL A 48 -10.80 -0.63 7.20
N ARG A 49 -11.71 -1.10 6.34
CA ARG A 49 -12.99 -1.68 6.79
C ARG A 49 -12.84 -3.03 7.47
N ARG A 50 -11.81 -3.81 7.11
CA ARG A 50 -11.63 -5.20 7.57
C ARG A 50 -10.74 -5.31 8.81
N TYR A 51 -9.73 -4.46 8.92
CA TYR A 51 -8.68 -4.51 9.94
C TYR A 51 -8.64 -3.27 10.84
N GLY A 52 -9.46 -2.25 10.57
CA GLY A 52 -9.48 -0.99 11.32
C GLY A 52 -8.53 0.08 10.77
N GLY A 53 -8.56 1.28 11.36
CA GLY A 53 -7.69 2.40 11.00
C GLY A 53 -6.30 2.26 11.63
N VAL A 54 -5.50 1.33 11.13
CA VAL A 54 -4.09 1.16 11.53
C VAL A 54 -3.22 2.12 10.70
N PRO A 55 -2.13 2.69 11.25
CA PRO A 55 -1.18 3.49 10.46
C PRO A 55 -0.66 2.68 9.27
N ILE A 56 -0.95 3.17 8.06
CA ILE A 56 -0.46 2.58 6.81
C ILE A 56 0.83 3.30 6.44
N TYR A 57 1.95 2.58 6.47
CA TYR A 57 3.22 3.08 5.94
C TYR A 57 3.28 2.84 4.43
N THR A 58 3.41 3.90 3.64
CA THR A 58 3.64 3.83 2.19
C THR A 58 5.05 4.29 1.88
N ASP A 59 5.74 3.65 0.93
CA ASP A 59 7.14 3.99 0.60
C ASP A 59 7.32 5.42 0.04
N GLY A 60 6.22 6.04 -0.42
CA GLY A 60 6.21 7.36 -1.07
C GLY A 60 6.59 8.54 -0.17
N ALA A 61 6.77 8.32 1.14
CA ALA A 61 7.36 9.31 2.03
C ALA A 61 8.59 8.71 2.70
N ARG A 62 9.74 8.75 2.01
CA ARG A 62 11.02 8.80 2.72
C ARG A 62 10.98 10.06 3.58
N THR A 63 10.64 9.95 4.86
CA THR A 63 11.00 10.98 5.84
C THR A 63 12.50 11.16 5.70
N PRO A 64 13.00 12.36 5.35
CA PRO A 64 14.42 12.64 5.46
C PRO A 64 14.82 12.28 6.89
N ALA A 65 15.88 11.51 7.05
CA ALA A 65 16.41 11.14 8.36
C ALA A 65 16.62 12.44 9.17
N GLY A 66 15.73 12.73 10.13
CA GLY A 66 15.78 13.96 10.93
C GLY A 66 14.44 14.61 11.33
N GLY A 67 13.27 14.10 10.93
CA GLY A 67 11.99 14.63 11.41
C GLY A 67 11.62 14.15 12.82
N PRO A 68 11.02 14.98 13.69
CA PRO A 68 10.66 14.60 15.06
C PRO A 68 9.57 13.51 15.06
N ALA A 69 9.67 12.58 16.01
CA ALA A 69 8.70 11.52 16.22
C ALA A 69 7.30 12.10 16.51
N PRO A 70 6.21 11.48 16.00
CA PRO A 70 4.86 11.92 16.30
C PRO A 70 4.55 11.73 17.79
N SER A 71 4.03 12.77 18.42
CA SER A 71 3.58 12.72 19.81
C SER A 71 2.38 11.78 19.95
N THR A 72 2.48 10.89 20.94
CA THR A 72 1.48 9.90 21.38
C THR A 72 0.11 10.49 21.66
#